data_AF-A0A4V1BEI1-F1
#
_entry.id   AF-A0A4V1BEI1-F1
#
_cell.length_a   1.000
_cell.length_b   1.000
_cell.length_c   1.000
_cell.angle_alpha   90.00
_cell.angle_beta   90.00
_cell.angle_gamma   90.00
#
_symmetry.space_group_name_H-M   'P 1'
#
loop_
_entity.id
_entity.type
_entity.pdbx_description
1 polymer ?
#
loop_
_entity_poly.entity_id
_entity_poly.type
_entity_poly.pdbx_seq_one_letter_code
_entity_poly.pdbx_strand_id
1 'polypeptide(L)'
;MRQRYRRLDIVNELLCPLGLAVYDWNGTKYVVDDRKGNVALVDDLGGIWGVVETRLGWRLDPLDPKWLEMLSAGTGTDGRSTAAPQ
;
A
#
# COMPACT_ATOMS: atom_id res chain seq x y z
N MET A 1 15.41 2.73 -9.73
CA MET A 1 15.10 3.09 -8.33
C MET A 1 13.85 3.95 -8.17
N ARG A 2 13.73 5.13 -8.80
CA ARG A 2 12.64 6.12 -8.60
C ARG A 2 11.20 5.62 -8.81
N GLN A 3 10.99 4.72 -9.77
CA GLN A 3 9.65 4.26 -10.18
C GLN A 3 9.03 3.26 -9.19
N ARG A 4 9.85 2.57 -8.39
CA ARG A 4 9.38 1.60 -7.39
C ARG A 4 8.83 2.30 -6.15
N TYR A 5 9.53 3.31 -5.67
CA TYR A 5 9.04 4.15 -4.56
C TYR A 5 7.73 4.86 -4.91
N ARG A 6 7.58 5.37 -6.14
CA ARG A 6 6.29 5.98 -6.56
C ARG A 6 5.13 4.99 -6.56
N ARG A 7 5.38 3.73 -6.94
CA ARG A 7 4.33 2.70 -6.89
C ARG A 7 3.97 2.34 -5.46
N LEU A 8 4.97 2.25 -4.59
CA LEU A 8 4.79 2.02 -3.16
C LEU A 8 4.00 3.12 -2.47
N ASP A 9 4.26 4.37 -2.85
CA ASP A 9 3.55 5.55 -2.32
C ASP A 9 2.04 5.42 -2.58
N ILE A 10 1.66 5.19 -3.85
CA ILE A 10 0.26 4.98 -4.26
C ILE A 10 -0.36 3.77 -3.53
N VAL A 11 0.38 2.67 -3.41
CA VAL A 11 -0.11 1.47 -2.71
C VAL A 11 -0.31 1.73 -1.22
N ASN A 12 0.58 2.49 -0.59
CA ASN A 12 0.42 2.91 0.80
C ASN A 12 -0.76 3.85 0.98
N GLU A 13 -1.01 4.78 0.06
CA GLU A 13 -2.21 5.63 0.12
C GLU A 13 -3.50 4.79 0.06
N LEU A 14 -3.52 3.76 -0.80
CA LEU A 14 -4.64 2.81 -0.90
C LEU A 14 -4.81 1.96 0.38
N LEU A 15 -3.71 1.60 1.04
CA LEU A 15 -3.69 0.67 2.17
C LEU A 15 -3.76 1.31 3.55
N CYS A 16 -3.36 2.57 3.67
CA CYS A 16 -3.42 3.37 4.90
C CYS A 16 -4.81 3.34 5.57
N PRO A 17 -5.94 3.56 4.86
CA PRO A 17 -7.28 3.48 5.48
C PRO A 17 -7.64 2.06 5.95
N LEU A 18 -6.99 1.02 5.42
CA LEU A 18 -7.18 -0.37 5.81
C LEU A 18 -6.29 -0.76 7.01
N GLY A 19 -5.41 0.14 7.47
CA GLY A 19 -4.46 -0.12 8.55
C GLY A 19 -3.28 -1.00 8.15
N LEU A 20 -2.98 -1.05 6.85
CA LEU A 20 -1.90 -1.82 6.25
C LEU A 20 -0.85 -0.87 5.68
N ALA A 21 0.42 -1.28 5.74
CA ALA A 21 1.54 -0.53 5.19
C ALA A 21 2.42 -1.46 4.35
N VAL A 22 3.05 -0.91 3.31
CA VAL A 22 3.94 -1.65 2.41
C VAL A 22 5.24 -0.90 2.24
N TYR A 23 6.35 -1.63 2.31
CA TYR A 23 7.68 -1.08 2.07
C TYR A 23 8.52 -2.00 1.18
N ASP A 24 9.49 -1.40 0.49
CA ASP A 24 10.46 -2.13 -0.31
C ASP A 24 11.43 -2.88 0.61
N TRP A 25 11.71 -4.13 0.28
CA TRP A 25 12.74 -4.92 0.91
C TRP A 25 13.81 -5.28 -0.12
N ASN A 26 14.97 -4.65 0.05
CA ASN A 26 16.19 -4.92 -0.71
C ASN A 26 16.01 -4.84 -2.24
N GLY A 27 15.10 -3.99 -2.71
CA GLY A 27 14.83 -3.75 -4.12
C GLY A 27 14.33 -4.97 -4.91
N THR A 28 13.89 -6.03 -4.24
CA THR A 28 13.50 -7.27 -4.91
C THR A 28 12.19 -7.83 -4.38
N LYS A 29 11.84 -7.52 -3.13
CA LYS A 29 10.62 -7.96 -2.49
C LYS A 29 9.90 -6.77 -1.89
N TYR A 30 8.62 -6.97 -1.61
CA TYR A 30 7.79 -6.07 -0.86
C TYR A 30 7.43 -6.72 0.47
N VAL A 31 7.31 -5.90 1.51
CA VAL A 31 6.85 -6.34 2.82
C VAL A 31 5.55 -5.62 3.10
N VAL A 32 4.51 -6.40 3.42
CA VAL A 32 3.22 -5.90 3.88
C VAL A 32 3.20 -6.04 5.39
N ASP A 33 3.12 -4.93 6.10
CA ASP A 33 2.92 -4.85 7.54
C ASP A 33 1.46 -4.51 7.86
N ASP A 34 0.98 -5.07 8.96
CA ASP A 34 -0.33 -4.78 9.52
C ASP A 34 -0.13 -4.10 10.86
N ARG A 35 -1.02 -3.17 11.24
CA ARG A 35 -0.96 -2.48 12.53
C ARG A 35 -0.92 -3.42 13.76
N LYS A 36 -1.26 -4.71 13.59
CA LYS A 36 -1.11 -5.78 14.60
C LYS A 36 0.30 -6.40 14.68
N GLY A 37 1.28 -5.91 13.91
CA GLY A 37 2.66 -6.41 13.85
C GLY A 37 2.84 -7.67 12.99
N ASN A 38 1.88 -7.97 12.11
CA ASN A 38 1.91 -9.16 11.26
C ASN A 38 2.50 -8.84 9.89
N VAL A 39 3.78 -9.12 9.71
CA VAL A 39 4.50 -8.90 8.44
C VAL A 39 4.33 -10.07 7.46
N ALA A 40 4.24 -9.77 6.17
CA ALA A 40 4.21 -10.74 5.08
C ALA A 40 5.13 -10.29 3.94
N LEU A 41 6.03 -11.18 3.48
CA LEU A 41 6.88 -10.94 2.32
C LEU A 41 6.20 -11.38 1.03
N VAL A 42 6.27 -10.55 0.00
CA VAL A 42 5.75 -10.83 -1.33
C VAL A 42 6.76 -10.41 -2.40
N ASP A 43 6.85 -11.15 -3.51
CA ASP A 43 7.80 -10.84 -4.58
C ASP A 43 7.34 -9.67 -5.46
N ASP A 44 6.04 -9.52 -5.67
CA ASP A 44 5.48 -8.57 -6.63
C ASP A 44 4.23 -7.86 -6.11
N LEU A 45 3.83 -6.80 -6.81
CA LEU A 45 2.61 -6.02 -6.51
C LEU A 45 1.34 -6.87 -6.47
N GLY A 46 1.23 -7.89 -7.33
CA GLY A 46 0.09 -8.81 -7.30
C GLY A 46 0.02 -9.64 -6.01
N GLY A 47 1.17 -9.96 -5.43
CA GLY A 47 1.26 -10.67 -4.15
C GLY A 47 0.76 -9.81 -2.98
N ILE A 48 0.97 -8.49 -3.04
CA ILE A 48 0.45 -7.55 -2.03
C ILE A 48 -1.06 -7.70 -1.92
N TRP A 49 -1.79 -7.66 -3.06
CA TRP A 49 -3.25 -7.80 -3.03
C TRP A 49 -3.70 -9.15 -2.51
N GLY A 50 -3.06 -10.25 -2.89
CA GLY A 50 -3.40 -11.55 -2.32
C GLY A 50 -3.27 -11.60 -0.80
N VAL A 51 -2.22 -10.99 -0.23
CA VAL A 51 -2.05 -10.86 1.23
C VAL A 51 -3.15 -9.99 1.83
N VAL A 52 -3.41 -8.83 1.23
CA VAL A 52 -4.40 -7.86 1.71
C VAL A 52 -5.80 -8.48 1.69
N GLU A 53 -6.20 -9.13 0.60
CA GLU A 53 -7.48 -9.84 0.46
C GLU A 53 -7.62 -10.96 1.50
N THR A 54 -6.54 -11.70 1.76
CA THR A 54 -6.52 -12.75 2.80
C THR A 54 -6.71 -12.15 4.21
N ARG A 55 -6.11 -10.99 4.48
CA ARG A 55 -6.22 -10.31 5.78
C ARG A 55 -7.58 -9.65 5.99
N LEU A 56 -8.13 -9.06 4.93
CA LEU A 56 -9.44 -8.41 4.94
C LEU A 56 -10.59 -9.42 4.91
N GLY A 57 -10.39 -10.60 4.31
CA GLY A 57 -11.41 -11.62 4.13
C GLY A 57 -12.39 -11.32 2.99
N TRP A 58 -12.10 -10.34 2.14
CA TRP A 58 -12.87 -9.99 0.95
C TRP A 58 -11.94 -9.49 -0.16
N ARG A 59 -12.43 -9.54 -1.40
CA ARG A 59 -11.68 -9.07 -2.57
C ARG A 59 -11.67 -7.55 -2.63
N LEU A 60 -10.48 -6.97 -2.57
CA LEU A 60 -10.27 -5.54 -2.75
C LEU A 60 -9.85 -5.28 -4.20
N ASP A 61 -10.68 -4.55 -4.96
CA ASP A 61 -10.27 -4.05 -6.26
C ASP A 61 -9.63 -2.66 -6.09
N PRO A 62 -8.30 -2.53 -6.29
CA PRO A 62 -7.58 -1.26 -6.14
C PRO A 62 -7.94 -0.21 -7.19
N LEU A 63 -8.55 -0.63 -8.30
CA LEU A 63 -8.97 0.22 -9.41
C LEU A 63 -10.48 0.46 -9.40
N ASP A 64 -11.17 0.07 -8.32
CA ASP A 64 -12.58 0.34 -8.18
C ASP A 64 -12.83 1.86 -8.17
N PRO A 65 -13.65 2.39 -9.09
CA PRO A 65 -13.85 3.83 -9.22
C PRO A 65 -14.49 4.44 -7.98
N LYS A 66 -15.33 3.69 -7.25
CA LYS A 66 -15.97 4.16 -6.02
C LYS A 66 -14.97 4.22 -4.87
N TRP A 67 -14.03 3.28 -4.81
CA TRP A 67 -12.90 3.31 -3.89
C TRP A 67 -11.96 4.50 -4.16
N LEU A 68 -11.61 4.73 -5.42
CA LEU A 68 -10.78 5.87 -5.84
C LEU A 68 -11.47 7.21 -5.56
N GLU A 69 -12.79 7.31 -5.80
CA GLU A 69 -13.57 8.50 -5.47
C GLU A 69 -13.53 8.79 -3.97
N MET A 70 -13.73 7.75 -3.13
CA MET A 70 -13.66 7.88 -1.67
C MET A 70 -12.27 8.36 -1.19
N LEU A 71 -11.19 7.84 -1.78
CA LEU A 71 -9.83 8.29 -1.48
C LEU A 71 -9.62 9.73 -1.90
N SER A 72 -10.00 10.09 -3.13
CA SER A 72 -9.87 11.46 -3.64
C SER A 72 -10.68 12.49 -2.83
N ALA A 73 -11.83 12.06 -2.27
CA ALA A 73 -12.68 12.89 -1.43
C ALA A 73 -12.14 13.03 0.01
N GLY A 74 -11.40 12.02 0.50
CA GLY A 74 -10.74 12.04 1.81
C GLY A 74 -9.37 12.73 1.79
N THR A 75 -8.69 12.78 0.64
CA THR A 75 -7.46 13.52 0.42
C THR A 75 -7.76 14.99 0.14
N GLY A 76 -8.26 15.71 1.15
CA GLY A 76 -8.04 17.15 1.19
C GLY A 76 -6.53 17.38 1.20
N THR A 77 -5.99 17.87 0.08
CA THR A 77 -4.58 18.16 -0.13
C THR A 77 -3.92 18.84 1.08
N ASP A 78 -3.12 18.11 1.84
CA ASP A 78 -2.12 18.68 2.76
C ASP A 78 -0.75 18.12 2.37
N GLY A 79 0.14 19.02 1.95
CA GLY A 79 1.46 18.68 1.49
C GLY A 79 2.32 18.04 2.57
N ARG A 80 2.96 16.92 2.25
CA ARG A 80 4.16 16.39 2.94
C ARG A 80 4.76 15.33 2.00
N SER A 81 5.91 15.54 1.36
CA SER A 81 7.24 15.63 1.99
C SER A 81 7.35 14.65 3.15
N THR A 82 7.57 13.37 2.85
CA THR A 82 8.18 12.45 3.83
C THR A 82 9.39 11.79 3.19
N ALA A 83 10.50 11.96 3.90
CA ALA A 83 11.82 11.55 3.50
C ALA A 83 11.96 10.03 3.53
N ALA A 84 12.69 9.50 2.56
CA ALA A 84 13.31 8.18 2.68
C ALA A 84 14.31 8.21 3.86
N PRO A 85 14.23 7.29 4.83
CA PRO A 85 15.36 7.02 5.69
C PRO A 85 16.41 6.27 4.86
N GLN A 86 17.66 6.73 5.00
CA GLN A 86 18.87 6.13 4.44
C GLN A 86 19.25 4.86 5.22
#